data_AF-A0A2N0PY97-F1
#
_entry.id   AF-A0A2N0PY97-F1
#
_cell.length_a   1.000
_cell.length_b   1.000
_cell.length_c   1.000
_cell.angle_alpha   90.00
_cell.angle_beta   90.00
_cell.angle_gamma   90.00
#
_symmetry.space_group_name_H-M   'P 1'
#
loop_
_entity.id
_entity.type
_entity.pdbx_description
1 polymer ?
#
loop_
_entity_poly.entity_id
_entity_poly.type
_entity_poly.pdbx_seq_one_letter_code
_entity_poly.pdbx_strand_id
1 'polypeptide(L)'
;MEWQDKSKSSKKRKYSEGQSNIDDYHDSIELNKQRCIRINRALVKFFIVCEIAFRIVEHPFFINFIKELNARYNTPTREVLVNQLLELFDGWMSGTHHSIWNFIIMTLSRKEYLYQLSDLSENSHTAEYLIMVIEKVIEGIGED
;
A
#
# COMPACT_ATOMS: atom_id res chain seq x y z
N MET A 1 -13.20 -60.25 -33.73
CA MET A 1 -13.85 -59.73 -32.52
C MET A 1 -13.03 -58.55 -32.04
N GLU A 2 -13.63 -57.38 -32.21
CA GLU A 2 -13.21 -56.08 -31.75
C GLU A 2 -13.40 -55.97 -30.23
N TRP A 3 -12.42 -55.41 -29.50
CA TRP A 3 -12.62 -54.77 -28.20
C TRP A 3 -11.57 -53.65 -28.01
N GLN A 4 -12.07 -52.43 -27.79
CA GLN A 4 -11.30 -51.22 -27.50
C GLN A 4 -11.04 -50.99 -25.99
N ASP A 5 -10.06 -50.12 -25.76
CA ASP A 5 -9.97 -49.04 -24.76
C ASP A 5 -9.39 -49.30 -23.37
N LYS A 6 -8.39 -48.48 -23.02
CA LYS A 6 -8.43 -47.61 -21.83
C LYS A 6 -7.31 -46.56 -21.89
N SER A 7 -7.68 -45.40 -22.41
CA SER A 7 -6.98 -44.13 -22.21
C SER A 7 -6.62 -43.90 -20.73
N LYS A 8 -5.32 -43.67 -20.44
CA LYS A 8 -4.85 -43.25 -19.12
C LYS A 8 -5.11 -41.76 -18.94
N SER A 9 -6.19 -41.43 -18.24
CA SER A 9 -6.48 -40.07 -17.75
C SER A 9 -5.38 -39.59 -16.79
N SER A 10 -4.65 -38.55 -17.19
CA SER A 10 -3.75 -37.81 -16.32
C SER A 10 -4.56 -36.83 -15.48
N LYS A 11 -4.81 -37.19 -14.21
CA LYS A 11 -5.38 -36.29 -13.20
C LYS A 11 -4.45 -35.09 -12.98
N LYS A 12 -4.71 -33.97 -13.66
CA LYS A 12 -4.11 -32.67 -13.33
C LYS A 12 -4.58 -32.28 -11.92
N ARG A 13 -3.63 -32.18 -10.99
CA ARG A 13 -3.86 -31.62 -9.65
C ARG A 13 -4.12 -30.12 -9.79
N LYS A 14 -5.18 -29.62 -9.16
CA LYS A 14 -5.46 -28.18 -9.02
C LYS A 14 -4.34 -27.55 -8.19
N TYR A 15 -3.58 -26.63 -8.79
CA TYR A 15 -2.71 -25.73 -8.04
C TYR A 15 -3.60 -24.79 -7.22
N SER A 16 -3.30 -24.62 -5.93
CA SER A 16 -3.92 -23.58 -5.10
C SER A 16 -3.38 -22.23 -5.54
N GLU A 17 -4.26 -21.27 -5.84
CA GLU A 17 -3.95 -19.91 -6.33
C GLU A 17 -3.21 -19.00 -5.33
N GLY A 18 -2.65 -19.56 -4.25
CA GLY A 18 -1.97 -18.80 -3.17
C GLY A 18 -0.48 -19.04 -3.02
N GLN A 19 0.15 -19.90 -3.83
CA GLN A 19 1.57 -20.25 -3.67
C GLN A 19 2.45 -19.38 -4.59
N SER A 20 3.24 -18.47 -4.00
CA SER A 20 4.25 -17.71 -4.75
C SER A 20 5.38 -18.63 -5.23
N ASN A 21 5.82 -18.45 -6.47
CA ASN A 21 6.86 -19.29 -7.06
C ASN A 21 8.21 -19.00 -6.37
N ILE A 22 9.02 -20.03 -6.13
CA ILE A 22 10.34 -19.90 -5.49
C ILE A 22 11.29 -19.02 -6.32
N ASP A 23 11.09 -18.99 -7.64
CA ASP A 23 11.85 -18.15 -8.58
C ASP A 23 11.62 -16.65 -8.36
N ASP A 24 10.51 -16.24 -7.72
CA ASP A 24 10.26 -14.84 -7.35
C ASP A 24 11.27 -14.31 -6.32
N TYR A 25 12.03 -15.19 -5.67
CA TYR A 25 13.06 -14.84 -4.68
C TYR A 25 14.48 -14.82 -5.24
N HIS A 26 14.70 -15.33 -6.45
CA HIS A 26 15.95 -15.15 -7.18
C HIS A 26 15.97 -13.77 -7.86
N ASP A 27 17.16 -13.21 -8.09
CA ASP A 27 17.31 -11.96 -8.85
C ASP A 27 16.98 -12.22 -10.33
N SER A 28 15.69 -12.28 -10.62
CA SER A 28 15.15 -12.39 -11.97
C SER A 28 15.55 -11.18 -12.81
N ILE A 29 15.63 -11.39 -14.12
CA ILE A 29 16.06 -10.41 -15.14
C ILE A 29 15.23 -9.11 -15.09
N GLU A 30 13.99 -9.20 -14.60
CA GLU A 30 13.09 -8.07 -14.34
C GLU A 30 12.56 -8.10 -12.90
N LEU A 31 12.37 -6.91 -12.32
CA LEU A 31 11.75 -6.77 -11.00
C LEU A 31 10.24 -7.04 -11.16
N ASN A 32 9.78 -8.21 -10.72
CA ASN A 32 8.37 -8.59 -10.76
C ASN A 32 7.50 -7.48 -10.13
N LYS A 33 6.41 -7.08 -10.80
CA LYS A 33 5.43 -6.10 -10.31
C LYS A 33 4.96 -6.40 -8.89
N GLN A 34 4.75 -7.66 -8.55
CA GLN A 34 4.35 -8.07 -7.21
C GLN A 34 5.43 -7.76 -6.16
N ARG A 35 6.72 -7.94 -6.48
CA ARG A 35 7.82 -7.54 -5.61
C ARG A 35 7.87 -6.02 -5.44
N CYS A 36 7.65 -5.25 -6.50
CA CYS A 36 7.57 -3.78 -6.43
C CYS A 36 6.48 -3.32 -5.46
N ILE A 37 5.27 -3.89 -5.57
CA ILE A 37 4.15 -3.59 -4.67
C ILE A 37 4.51 -3.92 -3.21
N ARG A 38 5.15 -5.06 -2.97
CA ARG A 38 5.59 -5.44 -1.62
C ARG A 38 6.63 -4.49 -1.04
N ILE A 39 7.60 -4.05 -1.86
CA ILE A 39 8.63 -3.08 -1.46
C ILE A 39 7.98 -1.73 -1.15
N ASN A 40 7.11 -1.23 -2.03
CA ASN A 40 6.36 0.02 -1.81
C ASN A 40 5.57 -0.03 -0.50
N ARG A 41 4.85 -1.12 -0.25
CA ARG A 41 4.09 -1.31 0.99
C ARG A 41 4.98 -1.32 2.23
N ALA A 42 6.18 -1.90 2.15
CA ALA A 42 7.15 -1.88 3.24
C ALA A 42 7.73 -0.46 3.46
N LEU A 43 8.02 0.27 2.38
CA LEU A 43 8.49 1.65 2.44
C LEU A 43 7.45 2.57 3.07
N VAL A 44 6.19 2.50 2.63
CA VAL A 44 5.10 3.28 3.21
C VAL A 44 5.02 3.04 4.72
N LYS A 45 5.04 1.77 5.17
CA LYS A 45 5.04 1.44 6.59
C LYS A 45 6.25 2.03 7.34
N PHE A 46 7.44 1.94 6.76
CA PHE A 46 8.66 2.50 7.35
C PHE A 46 8.56 4.02 7.53
N PHE A 47 8.10 4.74 6.51
CA PHE A 47 7.95 6.19 6.59
C PHE A 47 6.92 6.61 7.65
N ILE A 48 5.82 5.88 7.80
CA ILE A 48 4.81 6.17 8.84
C ILE A 48 5.35 5.86 10.24
N VAL A 49 5.79 4.61 10.47
CA VAL A 49 6.15 4.12 11.81
C VAL A 49 7.35 4.85 12.37
N CYS A 50 8.27 5.29 11.50
CA CYS A 50 9.44 6.05 11.89
C CYS A 50 9.26 7.57 11.75
N GLU A 51 8.06 8.06 11.44
CA GLU A 51 7.72 9.48 11.29
C GLU A 51 8.68 10.23 10.34
N ILE A 52 9.08 9.56 9.25
CA ILE A 52 10.04 10.11 8.30
C ILE A 52 9.32 11.05 7.35
N ALA A 53 9.85 12.27 7.18
CA ALA A 53 9.32 13.22 6.23
C ALA A 53 9.31 12.63 4.81
N PHE A 54 8.15 12.61 4.15
CA PHE A 54 8.03 12.03 2.81
C PHE A 54 8.93 12.66 1.75
N ARG A 55 9.40 13.90 1.95
CA ARG A 55 10.43 14.54 1.10
C ARG A 55 11.71 13.71 0.97
N ILE A 56 12.00 12.84 1.94
CA ILE A 56 13.18 11.97 1.93
C ILE A 56 13.11 10.94 0.81
N VAL A 57 11.93 10.48 0.37
CA VAL A 57 11.82 9.43 -0.66
C VAL A 57 12.40 9.86 -2.03
N GLU A 58 12.37 11.17 -2.30
CA GLU A 58 12.91 11.78 -3.53
C GLU A 58 14.31 12.36 -3.34
N HIS A 59 14.87 12.27 -2.12
CA HIS A 59 16.17 12.85 -1.84
C HIS A 59 17.29 12.02 -2.51
N PRO A 60 18.28 12.63 -3.20
CA PRO A 60 19.32 11.90 -3.92
C PRO A 60 20.06 10.86 -3.08
N PHE A 61 20.38 11.18 -1.81
CA PHE A 61 21.01 10.20 -0.91
C PHE A 61 20.13 8.99 -0.61
N PHE A 62 18.82 9.18 -0.44
CA PHE A 62 17.90 8.07 -0.20
C PHE A 62 17.74 7.24 -1.48
N ILE A 63 17.60 7.88 -2.64
CA ILE A 63 17.53 7.19 -3.93
C ILE A 63 18.79 6.35 -4.13
N ASN A 64 19.98 6.92 -3.91
CA ASN A 64 21.25 6.20 -4.03
C ASN A 64 21.32 5.02 -3.05
N PHE A 65 20.91 5.22 -1.78
CA PHE A 65 20.82 4.13 -0.81
C PHE A 65 19.91 2.99 -1.29
N ILE A 66 18.74 3.31 -1.83
CA ILE A 66 17.82 2.31 -2.37
C ILE A 66 18.42 1.63 -3.61
N LYS A 67 19.17 2.36 -4.46
CA LYS A 67 19.87 1.79 -5.62
C LYS A 67 21.00 0.84 -5.22
N GLU A 68 21.71 1.11 -4.13
CA GLU A 68 22.69 0.18 -3.56
C GLU A 68 22.02 -1.11 -3.06
N LEU A 69 20.83 -1.01 -2.46
CA LEU A 69 20.05 -2.19 -2.05
C LEU A 69 19.45 -2.96 -3.23
N ASN A 70 18.93 -2.24 -4.23
CA ASN A 70 18.34 -2.81 -5.43
C ASN A 70 18.40 -1.81 -6.59
N ALA A 71 19.39 -1.98 -7.47
CA ALA A 71 19.61 -1.07 -8.60
C ALA A 71 18.42 -1.00 -9.58
N ARG A 72 17.62 -2.07 -9.68
CA ARG A 72 16.48 -2.17 -10.60
C ARG A 72 15.20 -1.56 -10.04
N TYR A 73 15.10 -1.38 -8.73
CA TYR A 73 13.95 -0.75 -8.11
C TYR A 73 14.03 0.77 -8.27
N ASN A 74 12.93 1.38 -8.71
CA ASN A 74 12.79 2.83 -8.77
C ASN A 74 11.95 3.28 -7.59
N THR A 75 12.48 4.20 -6.80
CA THR A 75 11.77 4.81 -5.70
C THR A 75 10.51 5.52 -6.21
N PRO A 76 9.36 5.35 -5.56
CA PRO A 76 8.15 6.08 -5.91
C PRO A 76 8.35 7.56 -5.63
N THR A 77 7.60 8.39 -6.35
CA THR A 77 7.49 9.81 -6.01
C THR A 77 6.74 9.97 -4.69
N ARG A 78 6.87 11.14 -4.08
CA ARG A 78 6.13 11.51 -2.86
C ARG A 78 4.63 11.33 -3.08
N GLU A 79 4.11 11.76 -4.22
CA GLU A 79 2.69 11.66 -4.56
C GLU A 79 2.23 10.20 -4.62
N VAL A 80 2.97 9.33 -5.30
CA VAL A 80 2.68 7.89 -5.36
C VAL A 80 2.73 7.26 -3.98
N LEU A 81 3.69 7.66 -3.15
CA LEU A 81 3.83 7.13 -1.80
C LEU A 81 2.65 7.56 -0.88
N VAL A 82 2.15 8.80 -1.03
CA VAL A 82 0.97 9.29 -0.31
C VAL A 82 -0.31 8.60 -0.81
N ASN A 83 -0.46 8.36 -2.11
CA ASN A 83 -1.61 7.62 -2.63
C ASN A 83 -1.60 6.17 -2.14
N GLN A 84 -0.44 5.51 -2.11
CA GLN A 84 -0.28 4.17 -1.54
C GLN A 84 -0.51 4.13 -0.03
N LEU A 85 -0.27 5.23 0.68
CA LEU A 85 -0.64 5.36 2.07
C LEU A 85 -2.16 5.33 2.24
N LEU A 86 -2.90 6.07 1.41
CA LEU A 86 -4.37 6.06 1.42
C LEU A 86 -4.91 4.67 1.08
N GLU A 87 -4.35 4.00 0.06
CA GLU A 87 -4.67 2.60 -0.25
C GLU A 87 -4.28 1.65 0.90
N LEU A 88 -3.18 1.90 1.62
CA LEU A 88 -2.84 1.06 2.77
C LEU A 88 -3.86 1.21 3.89
N PHE A 89 -4.36 2.43 4.12
CA PHE A 89 -5.40 2.68 5.10
C PHE A 89 -6.72 2.00 4.72
N ASP A 90 -7.10 1.96 3.45
CA ASP A 90 -8.29 1.21 3.00
C ASP A 90 -8.23 -0.28 3.40
N GLY A 91 -7.03 -0.88 3.31
CA GLY A 91 -6.82 -2.30 3.62
C GLY A 91 -6.55 -2.58 5.10
N TRP A 92 -6.37 -1.55 5.93
CA TRP A 92 -6.13 -1.69 7.38
C TRP A 92 -7.40 -1.47 8.22
N MET A 93 -8.49 -0.98 7.62
CA MET A 93 -9.75 -0.73 8.35
C MET A 93 -10.57 -2.02 8.47
N SER A 94 -10.29 -2.76 9.56
CA SER A 94 -11.06 -3.81 10.24
C SER A 94 -11.82 -4.84 9.38
N GLY A 95 -11.73 -6.13 9.75
CA GLY A 95 -12.61 -7.20 9.25
C GLY A 95 -14.10 -7.01 9.54
N THR A 96 -14.49 -5.88 10.14
CA THR A 96 -15.87 -5.42 10.36
C THR A 96 -16.33 -4.34 9.36
N HIS A 97 -15.53 -3.98 8.35
CA HIS A 97 -15.82 -2.94 7.35
C HIS A 97 -16.07 -1.54 7.94
N HIS A 98 -15.61 -1.25 9.16
CA HIS A 98 -15.77 0.07 9.75
C HIS A 98 -14.51 0.92 9.56
N SER A 99 -14.68 2.09 8.96
CA SER A 99 -13.62 3.03 8.62
C SER A 99 -13.77 4.30 9.46
N ILE A 100 -13.30 4.24 10.71
CA ILE A 100 -13.36 5.39 11.62
C ILE A 100 -12.06 6.19 11.50
N TRP A 101 -12.18 7.48 11.16
CA TRP A 101 -11.08 8.41 10.97
C TRP A 101 -11.03 9.45 12.09
N ASN A 102 -9.86 9.57 12.71
CA ASN A 102 -9.56 10.64 13.66
C ASN A 102 -8.74 11.71 12.95
N PHE A 103 -9.32 12.89 12.76
CA PHE A 103 -8.59 14.06 12.28
C PHE A 103 -7.95 14.75 13.48
N ILE A 104 -6.63 14.72 13.58
CA ILE A 104 -5.87 15.30 14.69
C ILE A 104 -5.05 16.48 14.17
N ILE A 105 -5.22 17.65 14.79
CA ILE A 105 -4.40 18.84 14.54
C ILE A 105 -3.20 18.79 15.47
N MET A 106 -2.02 18.80 14.88
CA MET A 106 -0.75 18.89 15.61
C MET A 106 -0.19 20.30 15.51
N THR A 107 0.05 20.92 16.67
CA THR A 107 0.65 22.26 16.76
C THR A 107 2.18 22.20 16.67
N LEU A 108 2.82 23.35 16.42
CA LEU A 108 4.28 23.50 16.48
C LEU A 108 4.89 23.08 17.82
N SER A 109 4.09 23.14 18.90
CA SER A 109 4.48 22.68 20.23
C SER A 109 4.31 21.17 20.47
N ARG A 110 3.99 20.40 19.42
CA ARG A 110 3.67 18.96 19.46
C ARG A 110 2.45 18.62 20.34
N LYS A 111 1.56 19.57 20.59
CA LYS A 111 0.25 19.27 21.17
C LYS A 111 -0.68 18.78 20.07
N GLU A 112 -1.36 17.68 20.34
CA GLU A 112 -2.34 17.04 19.48
C GLU A 112 -3.75 17.36 19.97
N TYR A 113 -4.61 17.78 19.05
CA TYR A 113 -6.02 18.08 19.30
C TYR A 113 -6.87 17.25 18.36
N LEU A 114 -7.80 16.45 18.89
CA LEU A 114 -8.81 15.80 18.07
C LEU A 114 -9.73 16.87 17.49
N TYR A 115 -9.65 17.09 16.19
CA TYR A 115 -10.50 18.02 15.45
C TYR A 115 -11.86 17.40 15.15
N GLN A 116 -11.85 16.20 14.58
CA GLN A 116 -13.07 15.52 14.16
C GLN A 116 -12.90 14.01 14.23
N LEU A 117 -13.98 13.33 14.62
CA LEU A 117 -14.16 11.89 14.49
C LEU A 117 -15.18 11.65 13.38
N SER A 118 -14.80 10.92 12.32
CA SER A 118 -15.70 10.62 11.20
C SER A 118 -15.79 9.14 10.95
N ASP A 119 -17.03 8.66 10.81
CA ASP A 119 -17.29 7.34 10.26
C ASP A 119 -17.36 7.45 8.72
N LEU A 120 -16.34 6.91 8.05
CA LEU A 120 -16.21 6.87 6.58
C LEU A 120 -16.44 5.46 6.02
N SER A 121 -17.05 4.54 6.79
CA SER A 121 -17.26 3.13 6.42
C SER A 121 -17.87 2.95 5.04
N GLU A 122 -18.95 3.67 4.73
CA GLU A 122 -19.72 3.49 3.48
C GLU A 122 -18.93 3.86 2.21
N ASN A 123 -17.95 4.75 2.31
CA ASN A 123 -17.23 5.33 1.16
C ASN A 123 -15.70 5.15 1.25
N SER A 124 -15.24 4.29 2.16
CA SER A 124 -13.81 4.07 2.47
C SER A 124 -13.00 3.46 1.31
N HIS A 125 -13.67 2.87 0.32
CA HIS A 125 -13.04 2.13 -0.79
C HIS A 125 -12.60 3.01 -1.97
N THR A 126 -12.67 4.34 -1.84
CA THR A 126 -12.30 5.25 -2.93
C THR A 126 -11.33 6.30 -2.41
N ALA A 127 -10.07 6.22 -2.86
CA ALA A 127 -9.03 7.20 -2.52
C ALA A 127 -9.47 8.64 -2.83
N GLU A 128 -10.20 8.85 -3.94
CA GLU A 128 -10.76 10.15 -4.34
C GLU A 128 -11.73 10.71 -3.29
N TYR A 129 -12.58 9.85 -2.69
CA TYR A 129 -13.50 10.28 -1.64
C TYR A 129 -12.75 10.66 -0.36
N LEU A 130 -11.74 9.89 0.04
CA LEU A 130 -10.92 10.20 1.20
C LEU A 130 -10.17 11.53 1.01
N ILE A 131 -9.63 11.78 -0.18
CA ILE A 131 -8.99 13.05 -0.52
C ILE A 131 -9.98 14.21 -0.35
N MET A 132 -11.18 14.11 -0.94
CA MET A 132 -12.20 15.15 -0.81
C MET A 132 -12.57 15.42 0.66
N VAL A 133 -12.69 14.38 1.50
CA VAL A 133 -12.99 14.55 2.93
C VAL A 133 -11.83 15.25 3.65
N ILE A 134 -10.58 14.88 3.35
CA ILE A 134 -9.39 15.50 3.93
C ILE A 134 -9.31 16.98 3.51
N GLU A 135 -9.54 17.30 2.24
CA GLU A 135 -9.54 18.67 1.72
C GLU A 135 -10.58 19.54 2.44
N LYS A 136 -11.82 19.06 2.57
CA LYS A 136 -12.87 19.76 3.33
C LYS A 136 -12.49 19.99 4.79
N VAL A 137 -11.86 19.00 5.43
CA VAL A 137 -11.39 19.14 6.81
C VAL A 137 -10.32 20.22 6.89
N ILE A 138 -9.36 20.25 5.95
CA ILE A 138 -8.30 21.27 5.91
C ILE A 138 -8.88 22.67 5.70
N GLU A 139 -9.83 22.83 4.77
CA GLU A 139 -10.47 24.11 4.48
C GLU A 139 -11.25 24.66 5.68
N GLY A 140 -11.95 23.79 6.43
CA GLY A 140 -12.69 24.20 7.62
C GLY A 140 -11.82 24.56 8.83
N ILE A 141 -10.52 24.24 8.81
CA ILE A 141 -9.62 24.60 9.92
C ILE A 141 -9.32 26.11 9.87
N GLY A 142 -9.90 26.84 10.82
CA GLY A 142 -9.63 28.28 11.00
C GLY A 142 -10.65 29.21 10.34
N GLU A 143 -11.81 28.71 9.91
CA GLU A 143 -12.94 29.54 9.44
C GLU A 143 -13.79 30.17 10.57
N ASP A 144 -13.44 29.93 11.84
CA ASP A 144 -14.08 30.55 13.02
C ASP A 144 -13.27 31.71 13.63
#